data_AF-A0A947VK92-F1
#
_entry.id   AF-A0A947VK92-F1
#
_cell.length_a   1.000
_cell.length_b   1.000
_cell.length_c   1.000
_cell.angle_alpha   90.00
_cell.angle_beta   90.00
_cell.angle_gamma   90.00
#
_symmetry.space_group_name_H-M   'P 1'
#
loop_
_entity.id
_entity.type
_entity.pdbx_description
1 polymer ?
#
loop_
_entity_poly.entity_id
_entity_poly.type
_entity_poly.pdbx_seq_one_letter_code
_entity_poly.pdbx_strand_id
1 'polypeptide(L)'
;MRRELHKLDASDQAVGRLATKIAIILRGKNKPEFQPHIDMGDIVEVININKLKFTGKKLEQKKYYKYSGYPGGLKEIKLKKIISNKDGYAEILRRAVKQMLPAVKFRRDMMKRLIIRL
;
A
#
# COMPACT_ATOMS: atom_id res chain seq x y z
N MET A 1 1.51 24.68 1.09
CA MET A 1 2.71 23.83 1.13
C MET A 1 2.78 23.02 -0.17
N ARG A 2 3.87 23.11 -0.93
CA ARG A 2 4.03 22.34 -2.17
C ARG A 2 4.44 20.91 -1.79
N ARG A 3 3.78 19.91 -2.37
CA ARG A 3 4.14 18.51 -2.19
C ARG A 3 5.00 18.06 -3.35
N GLU A 4 6.04 17.30 -3.05
CA GLU A 4 6.91 16.72 -4.06
C GLU A 4 6.29 15.43 -4.61
N LEU A 5 6.62 15.09 -5.86
CA LEU A 5 6.22 13.84 -6.49
C LEU A 5 7.40 12.87 -6.49
N HIS A 6 7.25 11.75 -5.78
CA HIS A 6 8.24 10.68 -5.72
C HIS A 6 7.81 9.54 -6.65
N LYS A 7 8.61 9.27 -7.69
CA LYS A 7 8.38 8.13 -8.59
C LYS A 7 9.17 6.92 -8.12
N LEU A 8 8.50 5.78 -7.94
CA LEU A 8 9.10 4.53 -7.49
C LEU A 8 8.79 3.41 -8.48
N ASP A 9 9.80 2.62 -8.84
CA ASP A 9 9.63 1.41 -9.64
C ASP A 9 9.37 0.20 -8.73
N ALA A 10 8.31 -0.57 -9.04
CA ALA A 10 7.95 -1.78 -8.32
C ALA A 10 8.68 -3.05 -8.82
N SER A 11 9.41 -2.97 -9.93
CA SER A 11 10.11 -4.10 -10.55
C SER A 11 11.09 -4.76 -9.58
N ASP A 12 10.98 -6.08 -9.41
CA ASP A 12 11.79 -6.90 -8.50
C ASP A 12 11.75 -6.52 -7.01
N GLN A 13 10.92 -5.54 -6.64
CA GLN A 13 10.76 -5.14 -5.25
C GLN A 13 9.82 -6.07 -4.51
N ALA A 14 10.22 -6.48 -3.30
CA ALA A 14 9.35 -7.21 -2.40
C ALA A 14 8.23 -6.27 -1.90
N VAL A 15 6.97 -6.72 -2.00
CA VAL A 15 5.75 -5.94 -1.65
C VAL A 15 5.88 -5.17 -0.34
N GLY A 16 6.32 -5.86 0.72
CA GLY A 16 6.42 -5.28 2.06
C GLY A 16 7.47 -4.17 2.14
N ARG A 17 8.65 -4.39 1.54
CA ARG A 17 9.75 -3.41 1.54
C ARG A 17 9.37 -2.15 0.77
N LEU A 18 8.71 -2.31 -0.38
CA LEU A 18 8.18 -1.19 -1.15
C LEU A 18 7.11 -0.43 -0.35
N ALA A 19 6.17 -1.15 0.27
CA ALA A 19 5.11 -0.53 1.07
C ALA A 19 5.65 0.30 2.25
N THR A 20 6.70 -0.17 2.93
CA THR A 20 7.36 0.58 4.01
C THR A 20 7.96 1.89 3.51
N LYS A 21 8.71 1.85 2.38
CA LYS A 21 9.29 3.07 1.78
C LYS A 21 8.20 4.08 1.41
N ILE A 22 7.14 3.61 0.75
CA ILE A 22 5.99 4.46 0.39
C ILE A 22 5.36 5.09 1.63
N ALA A 23 5.12 4.31 2.68
CA ALA A 23 4.48 4.81 3.91
C ALA A 23 5.31 5.91 4.60
N ILE A 24 6.63 5.83 4.57
CA ILE A 24 7.53 6.86 5.10
C ILE A 24 7.33 8.19 4.36
N ILE A 25 7.30 8.15 3.03
CA ILE A 25 7.14 9.33 2.17
C ILE A 25 5.74 9.94 2.30
N LEU A 26 4.70 9.10 2.26
CA LEU A 26 3.31 9.56 2.44
C LEU A 26 3.09 10.23 3.80
N ARG A 27 3.75 9.73 4.84
CA ARG A 27 3.72 10.31 6.19
C ARG A 27 4.61 11.54 6.33
N GLY A 28 5.60 11.74 5.46
CA GLY A 28 6.57 12.84 5.53
C GLY A 28 7.73 12.58 6.49
N LYS A 29 7.92 11.34 6.96
CA LYS A 29 8.99 10.98 7.91
C LYS A 29 10.41 11.10 7.34
N ASN A 30 10.52 11.27 6.02
CA ASN A 30 11.77 11.56 5.33
C ASN A 30 12.17 13.04 5.42
N LYS A 31 11.30 13.93 5.91
CA LYS A 31 11.57 15.36 6.04
C LYS A 31 11.95 15.73 7.48
N PRO A 32 12.90 16.65 7.68
CA PRO A 32 13.27 17.13 9.02
C PRO A 32 12.13 17.89 9.71
N GLU A 33 11.25 18.51 8.94
CA GLU A 33 10.07 19.24 9.42
C GLU A 33 8.91 18.32 9.88
N PHE A 34 9.12 17.00 9.94
CA PHE A 34 8.06 16.05 10.26
C PHE A 34 7.42 16.33 11.63
N GLN A 35 6.12 16.62 11.61
CA GLN A 35 5.31 16.73 12.81
C GLN A 35 4.22 15.66 12.81
N PRO A 36 4.10 14.82 13.86
CA PRO A 36 3.14 13.71 13.88
C PRO A 36 1.66 14.11 13.72
N HIS A 37 1.30 15.34 14.10
CA HIS A 37 -0.06 15.86 14.10
C HIS A 37 -0.40 16.66 12.82
N ILE A 38 0.58 16.95 11.97
CA ILE A 38 0.39 17.71 10.71
C ILE A 38 0.66 16.79 9.52
N ASP A 39 -0.18 16.87 8.48
CA ASP A 39 0.02 16.12 7.26
C ASP A 39 0.99 16.84 6.29
N MET A 40 2.30 16.59 6.44
CA MET A 40 3.36 17.23 5.63
C MET A 40 4.00 16.30 4.59
N GLY A 41 3.46 15.10 4.39
CA GLY A 41 4.06 14.15 3.46
C GLY A 41 3.88 14.52 1.98
N ASP A 42 4.49 13.70 1.13
CA ASP A 42 4.53 13.91 -0.32
C ASP A 42 3.60 12.99 -1.10
N ILE A 43 3.59 13.15 -2.43
CA ILE A 43 2.87 12.29 -3.36
C ILE A 43 3.81 11.17 -3.81
N VAL A 44 3.28 9.95 -3.91
CA VAL A 44 4.05 8.81 -4.39
C VAL A 44 3.35 8.21 -5.61
N GLU A 45 4.09 8.11 -6.71
CA GLU A 45 3.67 7.44 -7.92
C GLU A 45 4.48 6.15 -8.10
N VAL A 46 3.79 5.02 -8.16
CA VAL A 46 4.39 3.70 -8.35
C VAL A 46 4.12 3.23 -9.77
N ILE A 47 5.17 2.81 -10.48
CA ILE A 47 5.09 2.26 -11.84
C ILE A 47 5.47 0.78 -11.87
N ASN A 48 5.13 0.08 -12.97
CA ASN A 48 5.45 -1.34 -13.18
C ASN A 48 4.93 -2.27 -12.07
N ILE A 49 3.73 -2.01 -11.55
CA ILE A 49 3.21 -2.73 -10.39
C ILE A 49 3.00 -4.22 -10.66
N ASN A 50 2.87 -4.60 -11.93
CA ASN A 50 2.78 -5.98 -12.40
C ASN A 50 4.07 -6.80 -12.19
N LYS A 51 5.24 -6.16 -12.06
CA LYS A 51 6.55 -6.80 -11.84
C LYS A 51 6.92 -6.94 -10.36
N LEU A 52 5.95 -6.72 -9.47
CA LEU A 52 6.15 -6.80 -8.02
C LEU A 52 6.46 -8.23 -7.57
N LYS A 53 7.48 -8.39 -6.72
CA LYS A 53 7.96 -9.71 -6.31
C LYS A 53 7.28 -10.23 -5.04
N PHE A 54 6.78 -11.46 -5.11
CA PHE A 54 6.34 -12.23 -3.95
C PHE A 54 7.37 -13.31 -3.63
N THR A 55 7.92 -13.29 -2.41
CA THR A 55 8.93 -14.26 -1.96
C THR A 55 8.28 -15.58 -1.53
N GLY A 56 8.89 -16.71 -1.87
CA GLY A 56 8.47 -18.05 -1.42
C GLY A 56 7.07 -18.42 -1.91
N LYS A 57 6.34 -19.23 -1.13
CA LYS A 57 4.99 -19.73 -1.46
C LYS A 57 3.85 -18.74 -1.15
N LYS A 58 4.17 -17.47 -0.90
CA LYS A 58 3.18 -16.45 -0.47
C LYS A 58 2.06 -16.27 -1.48
N LEU A 59 2.35 -16.35 -2.78
CA LEU A 59 1.36 -16.18 -3.84
C LEU A 59 0.18 -17.16 -3.70
N GLU A 60 0.48 -18.39 -3.26
CA GLU A 60 -0.50 -19.47 -3.12
C GLU A 60 -1.10 -19.55 -1.72
N GLN A 61 -0.28 -19.34 -0.69
CA GLN A 61 -0.66 -19.58 0.70
C GLN A 61 -1.30 -18.37 1.38
N LYS A 62 -0.98 -17.14 0.95
CA LYS A 62 -1.47 -15.94 1.63
C LYS A 62 -2.97 -15.77 1.39
N LYS A 63 -3.73 -15.65 2.47
CA LYS A 63 -5.17 -15.35 2.46
C LYS A 63 -5.42 -13.96 3.04
N TYR A 64 -6.40 -13.26 2.49
CA TYR A 64 -6.97 -12.04 3.05
C TYR A 64 -8.33 -12.36 3.65
N TYR A 65 -8.59 -11.81 4.82
CA TYR A 65 -9.83 -12.02 5.57
C TYR A 65 -10.62 -10.71 5.66
N LYS A 66 -11.94 -10.82 5.58
CA LYS A 66 -12.88 -9.74 5.85
C LYS A 66 -14.06 -10.31 6.65
N TYR A 67 -14.38 -9.68 7.76
CA TYR A 67 -15.54 -10.05 8.58
C TYR A 67 -16.63 -8.98 8.46
N SER A 68 -17.89 -9.41 8.34
CA SER A 68 -19.02 -8.49 8.23
C SER A 68 -19.58 -8.03 9.58
N GLY A 69 -19.30 -8.74 10.68
CA GLY A 69 -19.88 -8.49 12.00
C GLY A 69 -20.89 -9.55 12.45
N TYR A 70 -21.44 -10.34 11.53
CA TYR A 70 -22.42 -11.39 11.83
C TYR A 70 -21.79 -12.77 11.98
N PRO A 71 -22.31 -13.66 12.85
CA PRO A 71 -21.87 -15.06 12.91
C PRO A 71 -21.89 -15.72 11.53
N GLY A 72 -20.80 -16.40 11.15
CA GLY A 72 -20.61 -16.96 9.80
C GLY A 72 -20.21 -15.95 8.71
N GLY A 73 -20.11 -14.66 9.03
CA GLY A 73 -19.78 -13.57 8.11
C GLY A 73 -18.30 -13.44 7.70
N LEU A 74 -17.48 -14.45 7.96
CA LEU A 74 -16.06 -14.44 7.60
C LEU A 74 -15.88 -14.80 6.12
N LYS A 75 -15.27 -13.89 5.36
CA LYS A 75 -14.89 -14.11 3.96
C LYS A 75 -13.38 -14.19 3.85
N GLU A 76 -12.89 -15.25 3.22
CA GLU A 76 -11.48 -15.41 2.86
C GLU A 76 -11.27 -15.33 1.35
N ILE A 77 -10.19 -14.68 0.94
CA ILE A 77 -9.78 -14.57 -0.47
C ILE A 77 -8.28 -14.84 -0.56
N LYS A 78 -7.89 -15.84 -1.37
CA LYS A 78 -6.48 -16.14 -1.64
C LYS A 78 -5.83 -15.00 -2.44
N LEU A 79 -4.57 -14.70 -2.14
CA LEU A 79 -3.77 -13.68 -2.82
C LEU A 79 -3.77 -13.90 -4.35
N LYS A 80 -3.57 -15.14 -4.81
CA LYS A 80 -3.63 -15.52 -6.24
C LYS A 80 -4.91 -15.04 -6.94
N LYS A 81 -6.08 -15.12 -6.27
CA LYS A 81 -7.38 -14.69 -6.80
C LYS A 81 -7.52 -13.16 -6.83
N ILE A 82 -6.82 -12.44 -5.95
CA ILE A 82 -6.79 -10.97 -6.00
C ILE A 82 -5.93 -10.52 -7.17
N ILE A 83 -4.76 -11.13 -7.33
CA ILE A 83 -3.78 -10.80 -8.39
C ILE A 83 -4.36 -11.04 -9.79
N SER A 84 -5.22 -12.04 -9.97
CA SER A 84 -5.82 -12.32 -11.28
C SER A 84 -6.72 -11.20 -11.80
N ASN A 85 -7.16 -10.29 -10.94
CA ASN A 85 -7.89 -9.10 -11.38
C ASN A 85 -6.93 -8.09 -12.00
N LYS A 86 -7.39 -7.30 -12.98
CA LYS A 86 -6.59 -6.26 -13.65
C LYS A 86 -5.87 -5.33 -12.67
N ASP A 87 -6.56 -4.90 -11.61
CA ASP A 87 -6.02 -4.01 -10.58
C ASP A 87 -5.50 -4.75 -9.33
N GLY A 88 -5.32 -6.08 -9.42
CA GLY A 88 -4.99 -6.95 -8.30
C GLY A 88 -3.72 -6.56 -7.58
N TYR A 89 -2.62 -6.37 -8.33
CA TYR A 89 -1.33 -5.95 -7.78
C TYR A 89 -1.40 -4.57 -7.09
N ALA A 90 -2.10 -3.62 -7.71
CA ALA A 90 -2.31 -2.29 -7.14
C ALA A 90 -3.10 -2.36 -5.83
N GLU A 91 -4.17 -3.15 -5.77
CA GLU A 91 -4.97 -3.34 -4.56
C GLU A 91 -4.16 -3.97 -3.42
N ILE A 92 -3.29 -4.94 -3.72
CA ILE A 92 -2.40 -5.56 -2.73
C ILE A 92 -1.43 -4.53 -2.14
N LEU A 93 -0.83 -3.69 -2.99
CA LEU A 93 0.08 -2.65 -2.53
C LEU A 93 -0.68 -1.59 -1.71
N ARG A 94 -1.86 -1.14 -2.15
CA ARG A 94 -2.70 -0.21 -1.38
C ARG A 94 -3.03 -0.75 0.00
N ARG A 95 -3.42 -2.02 0.11
CA ARG A 95 -3.68 -2.67 1.40
C ARG A 95 -2.43 -2.72 2.27
N ALA A 96 -1.29 -3.09 1.70
CA ALA A 96 -0.02 -3.14 2.42
C ALA A 96 0.37 -1.75 2.97
N VAL A 97 0.34 -0.72 2.13
CA VAL A 97 0.66 0.66 2.52
C VAL A 97 -0.30 1.18 3.58
N LYS A 98 -1.61 0.96 3.42
CA LYS A 98 -2.63 1.39 4.39
C LYS A 98 -2.39 0.83 5.80
N GLN A 99 -1.91 -0.40 5.90
CA GLN A 99 -1.59 -1.04 7.17
C GLN A 99 -0.27 -0.53 7.79
N MET A 100 0.63 0.04 6.98
CA MET A 100 1.86 0.69 7.45
C MET A 100 1.64 2.13 7.93
N LEU A 101 0.49 2.74 7.60
CA LEU A 101 0.13 4.09 8.03
C LEU A 101 -0.62 4.07 9.38
N PRO A 102 -0.40 5.09 10.24
CA PRO A 102 -1.07 5.20 11.53
C PRO A 102 -2.59 5.35 11.35
N ALA A 103 -3.38 4.74 12.24
CA ALA A 103 -4.83 4.76 12.18
C ALA A 103 -5.43 6.10 12.67
N VAL A 104 -5.12 7.18 11.96
CA VAL A 104 -5.58 8.55 12.23
C VAL A 104 -6.60 9.03 11.20
N LYS A 105 -7.32 10.12 11.51
CA LYS A 105 -8.37 10.70 10.64
C LYS A 105 -7.86 10.99 9.22
N PHE A 106 -6.68 11.60 9.11
CA PHE A 106 -6.06 11.98 7.84
C PHE A 106 -5.35 10.82 7.10
N ARG A 107 -5.39 9.59 7.61
CA ARG A 107 -4.87 8.41 6.88
C ARG A 107 -5.54 8.23 5.51
N ARG A 108 -6.83 8.60 5.40
CA ARG A 108 -7.56 8.54 4.13
C ARG A 108 -6.95 9.51 3.10
N ASP A 109 -6.56 10.70 3.53
CA ASP A 109 -5.98 11.72 2.66
C ASP A 109 -4.52 11.41 2.30
N MET A 110 -3.77 10.77 3.21
CA MET A 110 -2.47 10.18 2.86
C MET A 110 -2.61 9.14 1.74
N MET A 111 -3.60 8.24 1.84
CA MET A 111 -3.82 7.19 0.85
C MET A 111 -4.24 7.75 -0.52
N LYS A 112 -4.94 8.89 -0.59
CA LYS A 112 -5.28 9.56 -1.85
C LYS A 112 -4.05 10.04 -2.63
N ARG A 113 -2.91 10.24 -1.95
CA ARG A 113 -1.63 10.62 -2.56
C ARG A 113 -0.80 9.46 -3.10
N LEU A 114 -1.28 8.23 -2.92
CA LEU A 114 -0.67 7.06 -3.51
C LEU A 114 -1.28 6.82 -4.89
N ILE A 115 -0.52 7.15 -5.93
CA ILE A 115 -0.85 6.90 -7.33
C ILE A 115 -0.16 5.59 -7.74
N ILE A 116 -0.89 4.68 -8.36
CA ILE A 116 -0.35 3.39 -8.82
C ILE A 116 -0.71 3.23 -10.28
N ARG A 117 0.30 2.99 -11.10
CA ARG A 117 0.17 2.71 -12.53
C ARG A 117 0.56 1.25 -12.82
N LEU A 118 -0.05 0.73 -13.89
CA LEU A 118 0.22 -0.62 -14.40
C LEU A 118 1.59 -0.68 -15.07
#